data_AF-A0A1Y0HAD5-F1
#
_entry.id   AF-A0A1Y0HAD5-F1
#
_cell.length_a   1.000
_cell.length_b   1.000
_cell.length_c   1.000
_cell.angle_alpha   90.00
_cell.angle_beta   90.00
_cell.angle_gamma   90.00
#
_symmetry.space_group_name_H-M   'P 1'
#
loop_
_entity.id
_entity.type
_entity.pdbx_description
1 polymer ?
#
loop_
_entity_poly.entity_id
_entity_poly.type
_entity_poly.pdbx_seq_one_letter_code
_entity_poly.pdbx_strand_id
1 'polypeptide(L)'
;MLSLLTLGLHFGAVMILVGSLILTIYLNVKGRARQQVEYVQASYVLAKRLPVIMTYVINLGVPPLLFLQVLYGQQIYSSSVLIGSLWISVIIQLMLAYWLLYRTIHGIENRKPIWHIAGLSLLIVMGIGQIYSFNMTLMLRPEVWNEMYHNSPIGMQSPKGDPTITPRWLFVMAGGPLFGGLWAVLLSHMAYLGDAVKAILRRAGGLIAGVGGVLMLAMGYRVMSLQPAEVWAGIQGSQLHLYGLYAAGATIAVATLLGVAQGMGKARSLAVSNLGIVAALLATITSAIVRDGVRDFTLLQKGFDVNAVTVYPNWSVVIVFLLLFVIMLGVIYWLLNVMRQATPPKEEISI
;
A
#
# COMPACT_ATOMS: atom_id res chain seq x y z
N MET A 1 4.06 11.54 -14.88
CA MET A 1 3.05 10.46 -15.03
C MET A 1 3.55 9.09 -14.58
N LEU A 2 4.75 8.62 -14.97
CA LEU A 2 5.25 7.31 -14.56
C LEU A 2 5.39 7.15 -13.02
N SER A 3 5.84 8.19 -12.32
CA SER A 3 5.91 8.21 -10.85
C SER A 3 4.55 7.99 -10.17
N LEU A 4 3.47 8.57 -10.71
CA LEU A 4 2.11 8.41 -10.18
C LEU A 4 1.61 6.97 -10.35
N LEU A 5 1.89 6.36 -11.50
CA LEU A 5 1.52 4.98 -11.77
C LEU A 5 2.24 4.01 -10.83
N THR A 6 3.57 4.12 -10.70
CA THR A 6 4.35 3.23 -9.84
C THR A 6 3.99 3.41 -8.37
N LEU A 7 3.76 4.65 -7.93
CA LEU A 7 3.28 4.95 -6.57
C LEU A 7 1.88 4.38 -6.32
N GLY A 8 0.96 4.53 -7.28
CA GLY A 8 -0.40 4.01 -7.18
C GLY A 8 -0.43 2.48 -7.06
N LEU A 9 0.41 1.79 -7.85
CA LEU A 9 0.59 0.34 -7.77
C LEU A 9 1.21 -0.09 -6.44
N HIS A 10 2.24 0.63 -5.96
CA HIS A 10 2.86 0.36 -4.67
C HIS A 10 1.85 0.49 -3.52
N PHE A 11 1.10 1.60 -3.45
CA PHE A 11 0.08 1.76 -2.42
C PHE A 11 -1.03 0.73 -2.52
N GLY A 12 -1.45 0.35 -3.74
CA GLY A 12 -2.37 -0.76 -3.95
C GLY A 12 -1.85 -2.06 -3.32
N ALA A 13 -0.59 -2.42 -3.56
CA ALA A 13 0.04 -3.60 -2.97
C ALA A 13 0.13 -3.51 -1.43
N VAL A 14 0.50 -2.34 -0.88
CA VAL A 14 0.56 -2.12 0.58
C VAL A 14 -0.82 -2.28 1.20
N MET A 15 -1.85 -1.68 0.61
CA MET A 15 -3.22 -1.76 1.12
C MET A 15 -3.76 -3.19 1.01
N ILE A 16 -3.47 -3.93 -0.08
CA ILE A 16 -3.80 -5.36 -0.17
C ILE A 16 -3.11 -6.15 0.94
N LEU A 17 -1.83 -5.90 1.23
CA LEU A 17 -1.09 -6.58 2.30
C LEU A 17 -1.73 -6.33 3.67
N VAL A 18 -1.96 -5.07 4.02
CA VAL A 18 -2.58 -4.64 5.29
C VAL A 18 -3.96 -5.26 5.45
N GLY A 19 -4.84 -5.12 4.46
CA GLY A 19 -6.20 -5.66 4.53
C GLY A 19 -6.24 -7.19 4.55
N SER A 20 -5.35 -7.85 3.82
CA SER A 20 -5.24 -9.32 3.83
C SER A 20 -4.74 -9.84 5.19
N LEU A 21 -3.82 -9.14 5.85
CA LEU A 21 -3.39 -9.45 7.22
C LEU A 21 -4.56 -9.29 8.20
N ILE A 22 -5.30 -8.18 8.15
CA ILE A 22 -6.48 -7.94 8.99
C ILE A 22 -7.51 -9.07 8.82
N LEU A 23 -7.85 -9.42 7.57
CA LEU A 23 -8.79 -10.51 7.29
C LEU A 23 -8.26 -11.86 7.73
N THR A 24 -6.96 -12.14 7.54
CA THR A 24 -6.33 -13.38 8.01
C THR A 24 -6.47 -13.53 9.53
N ILE A 25 -6.18 -12.47 10.28
CA ILE A 25 -6.34 -12.43 11.74
C ILE A 25 -7.81 -12.67 12.12
N TYR A 26 -8.74 -11.89 11.56
CA TYR A 26 -10.16 -11.99 11.85
C TYR A 26 -10.72 -13.39 11.59
N LEU A 27 -10.45 -13.95 10.40
CA LEU A 27 -10.96 -15.26 10.00
C LEU A 27 -10.32 -16.38 10.82
N ASN A 28 -9.02 -16.28 11.16
CA ASN A 28 -8.34 -17.28 11.97
C ASN A 28 -8.89 -17.31 13.40
N VAL A 29 -9.04 -16.15 14.05
CA VAL A 29 -9.62 -16.03 15.39
C VAL A 29 -11.04 -16.59 15.41
N LYS A 30 -11.88 -16.15 14.47
CA LYS A 30 -13.28 -16.58 14.39
C LYS A 30 -13.42 -18.08 14.10
N GLY A 31 -12.61 -18.61 13.17
CA GLY A 31 -12.62 -20.03 12.81
C GLY A 31 -12.19 -20.92 13.97
N ARG A 32 -11.16 -20.51 14.73
CA ARG A 32 -10.70 -21.27 15.91
C ARG A 32 -11.71 -21.20 17.06
N ALA A 33 -12.22 -20.01 17.37
CA ALA A 33 -13.17 -19.81 18.47
C ALA A 33 -14.47 -20.60 18.27
N ARG A 34 -14.92 -20.76 17.02
CA ARG A 34 -16.15 -21.48 16.67
C ARG A 34 -15.91 -22.90 16.15
N GLN A 35 -14.65 -23.35 16.13
CA GLN A 35 -14.25 -24.64 15.55
C GLN A 35 -14.73 -24.85 14.09
N GLN A 36 -14.79 -23.77 13.30
CA GLN A 36 -15.23 -23.79 11.91
C GLN A 36 -14.04 -23.89 10.95
N VAL A 37 -13.90 -25.04 10.30
CA VAL A 37 -12.75 -25.37 9.44
C VAL A 37 -12.69 -24.45 8.22
N GLU A 38 -13.83 -24.06 7.67
CA GLU A 38 -13.94 -23.24 6.46
C GLU A 38 -13.41 -21.82 6.68
N TYR A 39 -13.56 -21.27 7.90
CA TYR A 39 -12.98 -19.97 8.26
C TYR A 39 -11.45 -20.05 8.39
N VAL A 40 -10.94 -21.15 8.94
CA VAL A 40 -9.49 -21.39 9.00
C VAL A 40 -8.93 -21.57 7.59
N GLN A 41 -9.61 -22.31 6.72
CA GLN A 41 -9.24 -22.44 5.30
C GLN A 41 -9.27 -21.09 4.58
N ALA A 42 -10.30 -20.26 4.78
CA ALA A 42 -10.35 -18.91 4.20
C ALA A 42 -9.19 -18.03 4.69
N SER A 43 -8.82 -18.12 5.98
CA SER A 43 -7.64 -17.42 6.52
C SER A 43 -6.34 -17.92 5.85
N TYR A 44 -6.22 -19.22 5.61
CA TYR A 44 -5.06 -19.82 4.96
C TYR A 44 -4.91 -19.37 3.50
N VAL A 45 -6.02 -19.29 2.76
CA VAL A 45 -6.05 -18.79 1.38
C VAL A 45 -5.45 -17.39 1.27
N LEU A 46 -5.78 -16.49 2.21
CA LEU A 46 -5.21 -15.16 2.27
C LEU A 46 -3.73 -15.21 2.70
N ALA A 47 -3.43 -15.92 3.79
CA ALA A 47 -2.09 -16.03 4.36
C ALA A 47 -1.05 -16.51 3.35
N LYS A 48 -1.37 -17.55 2.57
CA LYS A 48 -0.47 -18.15 1.57
C LYS A 48 -0.03 -17.17 0.48
N ARG A 49 -0.77 -16.08 0.27
CA ARG A 49 -0.47 -15.04 -0.74
C ARG A 49 0.31 -13.86 -0.17
N LEU A 50 0.37 -13.70 1.16
CA LEU A 50 1.05 -12.56 1.80
C LEU A 50 2.52 -12.44 1.40
N PRO A 51 3.33 -13.52 1.30
CA PRO A 51 4.71 -13.43 0.82
C PRO A 51 4.83 -12.85 -0.58
N VAL A 52 3.99 -13.31 -1.51
CA VAL A 52 3.97 -12.82 -2.89
C VAL A 52 3.54 -11.34 -2.94
N ILE A 53 2.52 -10.97 -2.16
CA ILE A 53 2.10 -9.56 -2.03
C ILE A 53 3.24 -8.71 -1.47
N MET A 54 3.96 -9.20 -0.45
CA MET A 54 5.13 -8.50 0.12
C MET A 54 6.22 -8.27 -0.93
N THR A 55 6.50 -9.24 -1.80
CA THR A 55 7.43 -9.05 -2.92
C THR A 55 6.98 -7.91 -3.85
N TYR A 56 5.68 -7.81 -4.15
CA TYR A 56 5.16 -6.67 -4.92
C TYR A 56 5.30 -5.35 -4.17
N VAL A 57 5.00 -5.31 -2.86
CA VAL A 57 5.19 -4.12 -2.02
C VAL A 57 6.63 -3.60 -2.13
N ILE A 58 7.61 -4.49 -1.97
CA ILE A 58 9.03 -4.14 -2.00
C ILE A 58 9.43 -3.66 -3.40
N ASN A 59 9.14 -4.44 -4.44
CA ASN A 59 9.58 -4.13 -5.80
C ASN A 59 8.91 -2.88 -6.38
N LEU A 60 7.62 -2.67 -6.11
CA LEU A 60 6.90 -1.49 -6.56
C LEU A 60 7.25 -0.25 -5.74
N GLY A 61 7.83 -0.40 -4.54
CA GLY A 61 8.26 0.71 -3.69
C GLY A 61 9.55 1.38 -4.17
N VAL A 62 10.41 0.65 -4.88
CA VAL A 62 11.70 1.17 -5.36
C VAL A 62 11.52 2.31 -6.38
N PRO A 63 10.77 2.15 -7.49
CA PRO A 63 10.62 3.22 -8.48
C PRO A 63 10.09 4.57 -7.94
N PRO A 64 9.00 4.64 -7.15
CA PRO A 64 8.50 5.92 -6.66
C PRO A 64 9.49 6.61 -5.71
N LEU A 65 10.25 5.85 -4.92
CA LEU A 65 11.30 6.41 -4.06
C LEU A 65 12.44 7.01 -4.89
N LEU A 66 12.87 6.32 -5.96
CA LEU A 66 13.90 6.85 -6.88
C LEU A 66 13.44 8.13 -7.58
N PHE A 67 12.20 8.19 -8.08
CA PHE A 67 11.65 9.42 -8.65
C PHE A 67 11.62 10.56 -7.64
N LEU A 68 11.23 10.27 -6.40
CA LEU A 68 11.22 11.26 -5.33
C LEU A 68 12.64 11.78 -5.03
N GLN A 69 13.65 10.91 -5.03
CA GLN A 69 15.05 11.29 -4.82
C GLN A 69 15.62 12.16 -5.94
N VAL A 70 15.25 11.89 -7.20
CA VAL A 70 15.70 12.71 -8.34
C VAL A 70 15.06 14.08 -8.31
N LEU A 71 13.77 14.17 -7.98
CA LEU A 71 13.01 15.43 -8.04
C LEU A 71 13.13 16.28 -6.76
N TYR A 72 13.24 15.64 -5.60
CA TYR A 72 13.20 16.28 -4.27
C TYR A 72 14.41 15.89 -3.43
N GLY A 73 15.56 15.66 -4.07
CA GLY A 73 16.76 15.13 -3.43
C GLY A 73 17.15 15.89 -2.16
N GLN A 74 17.22 17.22 -2.24
CA GLN A 74 17.53 18.07 -1.08
C GLN A 74 16.56 17.79 0.08
N GLN A 75 15.26 17.74 -0.18
CA GLN A 75 14.26 17.56 0.87
C GLN A 75 14.29 16.15 1.44
N ILE A 76 14.27 15.12 0.58
CA ILE A 76 14.16 13.73 1.04
C ILE A 76 15.44 13.23 1.71
N TYR A 77 16.62 13.66 1.26
CA TYR A 77 17.87 13.26 1.92
C TYR A 77 18.00 13.94 3.28
N SER A 78 17.76 15.25 3.37
CA SER A 78 17.79 15.97 4.64
C SER A 78 16.79 15.39 5.64
N SER A 79 15.54 15.16 5.22
CA SER A 79 14.52 14.58 6.09
C SER A 79 14.83 13.16 6.55
N SER A 80 15.45 12.34 5.69
CA SER A 80 15.86 10.98 6.04
C SER A 80 16.97 10.96 7.09
N VAL A 81 17.95 11.88 6.99
CA VAL A 81 19.04 12.01 7.97
C VAL A 81 18.52 12.40 9.35
N LEU A 82 17.55 13.33 9.41
CA LEU A 82 16.96 13.77 10.68
C LEU A 82 16.27 12.67 11.49
N ILE A 83 15.83 11.61 10.83
CA ILE A 83 15.25 10.42 11.47
C ILE A 83 16.07 9.16 11.15
N GLY A 84 17.38 9.30 10.94
CA GLY A 84 18.25 8.27 10.38
C GLY A 84 18.12 6.90 11.06
N SER A 85 18.06 6.84 12.39
CA SER A 85 17.85 5.58 13.12
C SER A 85 16.50 4.93 12.79
N LEU A 86 15.42 5.72 12.79
CA LEU A 86 14.08 5.22 12.42
C LEU A 86 14.06 4.79 10.95
N TRP A 87 14.69 5.56 10.07
CA TRP A 87 14.74 5.30 8.64
C TRP A 87 15.48 3.99 8.32
N ILE A 88 16.66 3.76 8.91
CA ILE A 88 17.42 2.51 8.74
C ILE A 88 16.66 1.32 9.35
N SER A 89 15.94 1.53 10.47
CA SER A 89 15.18 0.47 11.11
C SER A 89 14.09 -0.14 10.21
N VAL A 90 13.63 0.57 9.17
CA VAL A 90 12.67 0.06 8.18
C VAL A 90 13.16 -1.24 7.55
N ILE A 91 14.46 -1.37 7.27
CA ILE A 91 15.04 -2.58 6.67
C ILE A 91 14.87 -3.78 7.61
N ILE A 92 15.24 -3.59 8.89
CA ILE A 92 15.14 -4.62 9.92
C ILE A 92 13.66 -5.00 10.16
N GLN A 93 12.79 -4.00 10.25
CA GLN A 93 11.34 -4.17 10.40
C GLN A 93 10.74 -4.93 9.22
N LEU A 94 11.15 -4.63 7.99
CA LEU A 94 10.67 -5.30 6.79
C LEU A 94 11.10 -6.77 6.76
N MET A 95 12.35 -7.08 7.09
CA MET A 95 12.85 -8.46 7.20
C MET A 95 12.07 -9.24 8.26
N LEU A 96 11.87 -8.65 9.43
CA LEU A 96 11.09 -9.24 10.52
C LEU A 96 9.63 -9.47 10.10
N ALA A 97 8.98 -8.46 9.53
CA ALA A 97 7.60 -8.57 9.05
C ALA A 97 7.47 -9.71 8.04
N TYR A 98 8.40 -9.81 7.09
CA TYR A 98 8.39 -10.85 6.06
C TYR A 98 8.57 -12.25 6.68
N TRP A 99 9.51 -12.42 7.61
CA TRP A 99 9.67 -13.66 8.35
C TRP A 99 8.40 -14.06 9.13
N LEU A 100 7.72 -13.09 9.77
CA LEU A 100 6.46 -13.32 10.47
C LEU A 100 5.31 -13.76 9.53
N LEU A 101 5.32 -13.34 8.25
CA LEU A 101 4.35 -13.83 7.25
C LEU A 101 4.52 -15.33 7.02
N TYR A 102 5.75 -15.80 6.81
CA TYR A 102 6.02 -17.23 6.68
C TYR A 102 5.67 -18.00 7.95
N ARG A 103 5.98 -17.43 9.12
CA ARG A 103 5.63 -18.03 10.40
C ARG A 103 4.13 -18.16 10.59
N THR A 104 3.37 -17.18 10.09
CA THR A 104 1.90 -17.20 10.09
C THR A 104 1.37 -18.37 9.26
N ILE A 105 1.88 -18.56 8.04
CA ILE A 105 1.46 -19.66 7.15
C ILE A 105 1.73 -21.01 7.82
N HIS A 106 2.98 -21.26 8.22
CA HIS A 106 3.37 -22.51 8.87
C HIS A 106 2.56 -22.76 10.15
N GLY A 107 2.25 -21.71 10.90
CA GLY A 107 1.43 -21.79 12.09
C GLY A 107 -0.01 -22.26 11.80
N ILE A 108 -0.63 -21.74 10.73
CA ILE A 108 -1.97 -22.14 10.31
C ILE A 108 -1.99 -23.60 9.85
N GLU A 109 -0.99 -24.03 9.08
CA GLU A 109 -0.83 -25.42 8.60
C GLU A 109 -0.73 -26.42 9.76
N ASN A 110 0.05 -26.08 10.79
CA ASN A 110 0.21 -26.90 12.00
C ASN A 110 -0.91 -26.73 13.02
N ARG A 111 -2.06 -26.18 12.59
CA ARG A 111 -3.27 -25.99 13.39
C ARG A 111 -3.10 -25.14 14.67
N LYS A 112 -2.08 -24.28 14.74
CA LYS A 112 -1.80 -23.44 15.92
C LYS A 112 -2.58 -22.11 15.90
N PRO A 113 -2.89 -21.50 17.07
CA PRO A 113 -3.52 -20.18 17.16
C PRO A 113 -2.49 -19.07 16.95
N ILE A 114 -2.28 -18.66 15.70
CA ILE A 114 -1.12 -17.85 15.29
C ILE A 114 -1.52 -16.40 14.91
N TRP A 115 -2.75 -16.03 15.27
CA TRP A 115 -3.30 -14.69 15.04
C TRP A 115 -2.44 -13.56 15.64
N HIS A 116 -1.73 -13.82 16.74
CA HIS A 116 -0.84 -12.84 17.38
C HIS A 116 0.44 -12.58 16.56
N ILE A 117 0.95 -13.59 15.84
CA ILE A 117 2.11 -13.44 14.94
C ILE A 117 1.72 -12.62 13.71
N ALA A 118 0.55 -12.91 13.13
CA ALA A 118 -0.02 -12.10 12.05
C ALA A 118 -0.31 -10.67 12.52
N GLY A 119 -0.82 -10.50 13.75
CA GLY A 119 -1.03 -9.20 14.40
C GLY A 119 0.26 -8.41 14.59
N LEU A 120 1.34 -9.06 15.04
CA LEU A 120 2.64 -8.43 15.16
C LEU A 120 3.18 -8.00 13.79
N SER A 121 3.05 -8.84 12.76
CA SER A 121 3.44 -8.47 11.38
C SER A 121 2.67 -7.25 10.88
N LEU A 122 1.35 -7.22 11.12
CA LEU A 122 0.49 -6.08 10.79
C LEU A 122 0.95 -4.79 11.49
N LEU A 123 1.21 -4.85 12.80
CA LEU A 123 1.68 -3.69 13.56
C LEU A 123 3.01 -3.16 13.03
N ILE A 124 3.94 -4.05 12.68
CA ILE A 124 5.23 -3.67 12.10
C ILE A 124 5.03 -3.01 10.72
N VAL A 125 4.22 -3.59 9.84
CA VAL A 125 3.94 -3.00 8.51
C VAL A 125 3.28 -1.62 8.64
N MET A 126 2.33 -1.47 9.56
CA MET A 126 1.72 -0.17 9.85
C MET A 126 2.74 0.82 10.43
N GLY A 127 3.65 0.36 11.28
CA GLY A 127 4.76 1.14 11.84
C GLY A 127 5.75 1.63 10.79
N ILE A 128 6.10 0.78 9.81
CA ILE A 128 6.87 1.20 8.63
C ILE A 128 6.16 2.35 7.92
N GLY A 129 4.85 2.21 7.67
CA GLY A 129 4.04 3.28 7.08
C GLY A 129 4.08 4.60 7.87
N GLN A 130 4.11 4.53 9.21
CA GLN A 130 4.23 5.70 10.08
C GLN A 130 5.61 6.38 9.92
N ILE A 131 6.70 5.61 9.85
CA ILE A 131 8.06 6.13 9.63
C ILE A 131 8.14 6.83 8.27
N TYR A 132 7.55 6.27 7.22
CA TYR A 132 7.44 6.96 5.93
C TYR A 132 6.63 8.25 6.05
N SER A 133 5.51 8.26 6.78
CA SER A 133 4.75 9.49 7.00
C SER A 133 5.56 10.55 7.76
N PHE A 134 6.40 10.15 8.72
CA PHE A 134 7.32 11.05 9.40
C PHE A 134 8.33 11.66 8.44
N ASN A 135 8.97 10.83 7.60
CA ASN A 135 9.94 11.32 6.63
C ASN A 135 9.30 12.31 5.66
N MET A 136 8.14 11.97 5.08
CA MET A 136 7.41 12.85 4.16
C MET A 136 6.96 14.16 4.83
N THR A 137 6.68 14.14 6.14
CA THR A 137 6.36 15.36 6.89
C THR A 137 7.56 16.29 6.98
N LEU A 138 8.72 15.73 7.33
CA LEU A 138 9.96 16.49 7.43
C LEU A 138 10.42 17.01 6.07
N MET A 139 10.19 16.24 5.00
CA MET A 139 10.43 16.67 3.62
C MET A 139 9.67 17.97 3.30
N LEU A 140 8.46 18.15 3.84
CA LEU A 140 7.65 19.36 3.65
C LEU A 140 8.01 20.51 4.59
N ARG A 141 8.88 20.28 5.59
CA ARG A 141 9.10 21.22 6.71
C ARG A 141 10.58 21.53 6.93
N PRO A 142 11.26 22.20 5.97
CA PRO A 142 12.64 22.62 6.14
C PRO A 142 12.88 23.51 7.36
N GLU A 143 11.87 24.25 7.81
CA GLU A 143 11.96 25.17 8.95
C GLU A 143 12.30 24.48 10.28
N VAL A 144 12.00 23.18 10.44
CA VAL A 144 12.29 22.43 11.68
C VAL A 144 13.61 21.66 11.66
N TRP A 145 14.31 21.62 10.51
CA TRP A 145 15.46 20.74 10.34
C TRP A 145 16.61 21.05 11.29
N ASN A 146 16.96 22.32 11.43
CA ASN A 146 18.09 22.74 12.26
C ASN A 146 17.85 22.43 13.75
N GLU A 147 16.67 22.83 14.25
CA GLU A 147 16.26 22.56 15.64
C GLU A 147 16.25 21.05 15.93
N MET A 148 15.66 20.26 15.03
CA MET A 148 15.62 18.81 15.18
C MET A 148 17.02 18.20 15.18
N TYR A 149 17.90 18.58 14.25
CA TYR A 149 19.26 18.05 14.20
C TYR A 149 20.03 18.32 15.51
N HIS A 150 19.91 19.54 16.06
CA HIS A 150 20.53 19.88 17.34
C HIS A 150 19.96 19.07 18.52
N ASN A 151 18.65 18.80 18.52
CA ASN A 151 18.00 18.05 19.60
C ASN A 151 18.33 16.56 19.61
N SER A 152 18.53 15.93 18.44
CA SER A 152 18.83 14.49 18.36
C SER A 152 19.67 14.16 17.12
N PRO A 153 21.01 14.21 17.22
CA PRO A 153 21.90 13.87 16.11
C PRO A 153 21.75 12.42 15.62
N ILE A 154 21.31 11.50 16.49
CA ILE A 154 21.09 10.08 16.14
C ILE A 154 19.77 9.84 15.39
N GLY A 155 18.87 10.83 15.34
CA GLY A 155 17.62 10.75 14.59
C GLY A 155 16.61 9.73 15.11
N MET A 156 16.44 9.64 16.43
CA MET A 156 15.42 8.78 17.06
C MET A 156 14.10 9.50 17.37
N GLN A 157 14.01 10.80 17.08
CA GLN A 157 12.84 11.61 17.34
C GLN A 157 11.79 11.53 16.23
N SER A 158 10.52 11.62 16.61
CA SER A 158 9.42 11.74 15.65
C SER A 158 9.08 13.22 15.40
N PRO A 159 8.72 13.62 14.16
CA PRO A 159 8.28 14.98 13.86
C PRO A 159 7.00 15.32 14.63
N LYS A 160 6.91 16.58 15.09
CA LYS A 160 5.76 17.12 15.82
C LYS A 160 5.22 18.38 15.14
N GLY A 161 3.98 18.75 15.45
CA GLY A 161 3.38 20.03 15.06
C GLY A 161 2.74 20.07 13.67
N ASP A 162 2.83 19.03 12.85
CA ASP A 162 2.03 18.92 11.63
C ASP A 162 0.74 18.10 11.95
N PRO A 163 -0.46 18.71 11.89
CA PRO A 163 -1.71 18.04 12.24
C PRO A 163 -2.11 16.96 11.22
N THR A 164 -1.49 16.94 10.03
CA THR A 164 -1.79 16.01 8.93
C THR A 164 -1.01 14.70 9.00
N ILE A 165 -0.02 14.56 9.91
CA ILE A 165 0.79 13.33 10.05
C ILE A 165 -0.11 12.10 10.24
N THR A 166 -0.89 12.08 11.33
CA THR A 166 -1.73 10.94 11.68
C THR A 166 -2.86 10.72 10.67
N PRO A 167 -3.60 11.76 10.20
CA PRO A 167 -4.62 11.59 9.16
C PRO A 167 -4.07 11.00 7.85
N ARG A 168 -2.88 11.41 7.40
CA ARG A 168 -2.27 10.87 6.16
C ARG A 168 -1.92 9.40 6.29
N TRP A 169 -1.34 9.01 7.43
CA TRP A 169 -1.07 7.60 7.72
C TRP A 169 -2.38 6.79 7.81
N LEU A 170 -3.37 7.28 8.57
CA LEU A 170 -4.66 6.61 8.71
C LEU A 170 -5.43 6.51 7.38
N PHE A 171 -5.31 7.48 6.47
CA PHE A 171 -5.89 7.39 5.14
C PHE A 171 -5.37 6.17 4.38
N VAL A 172 -4.06 5.93 4.40
CA VAL A 172 -3.45 4.75 3.75
C VAL A 172 -3.84 3.47 4.47
N MET A 173 -3.80 3.47 5.81
CA MET A 173 -4.14 2.29 6.61
C MET A 173 -5.63 1.91 6.48
N ALA A 174 -6.53 2.89 6.36
CA ALA A 174 -7.95 2.69 6.10
C ALA A 174 -8.23 2.17 4.67
N GLY A 175 -7.38 2.52 3.71
CA GLY A 175 -7.36 1.88 2.39
C GLY A 175 -7.03 0.39 2.46
N GLY A 176 -6.29 -0.05 3.48
CA GLY A 176 -5.99 -1.46 3.73
C GLY A 176 -7.23 -2.37 3.69
N PRO A 177 -8.20 -2.20 4.60
CA PRO A 177 -9.44 -2.98 4.58
C PRO A 177 -10.25 -2.86 3.27
N LEU A 178 -10.24 -1.70 2.59
CA LEU A 178 -10.86 -1.57 1.25
C LEU A 178 -10.24 -2.53 0.24
N PHE A 179 -8.92 -2.44 0.05
CA PHE A 179 -8.20 -3.21 -0.96
C PHE A 179 -8.09 -4.69 -0.61
N GLY A 180 -7.79 -5.02 0.65
CA GLY A 180 -7.76 -6.41 1.11
C GLY A 180 -9.14 -7.08 1.05
N GLY A 181 -10.21 -6.31 1.29
CA GLY A 181 -11.58 -6.77 1.13
C GLY A 181 -11.94 -7.09 -0.32
N LEU A 182 -11.65 -6.17 -1.24
CA LEU A 182 -11.83 -6.39 -2.68
C LEU A 182 -10.96 -7.53 -3.21
N TRP A 183 -9.74 -7.66 -2.71
CA TRP A 183 -8.85 -8.78 -3.02
C TRP A 183 -9.43 -10.12 -2.55
N ALA A 184 -9.96 -10.20 -1.33
CA ALA A 184 -10.62 -11.40 -0.82
C ALA A 184 -11.87 -11.77 -1.65
N VAL A 185 -12.64 -10.78 -2.07
CA VAL A 185 -13.78 -10.97 -3.00
C VAL A 185 -13.30 -11.52 -4.35
N LEU A 186 -12.19 -11.01 -4.90
CA LEU A 186 -11.62 -11.54 -6.15
C LEU A 186 -11.17 -13.00 -5.99
N LEU A 187 -10.51 -13.33 -4.88
CA LEU A 187 -10.08 -14.70 -4.58
C LEU A 187 -11.24 -15.69 -4.41
N SER A 188 -12.44 -15.21 -4.07
CA SER A 188 -13.63 -16.07 -3.96
C SER A 188 -14.07 -16.70 -5.29
N HIS A 189 -13.51 -16.25 -6.43
CA HIS A 189 -13.77 -16.82 -7.76
C HIS A 189 -12.84 -17.98 -8.13
N MET A 190 -11.84 -18.30 -7.30
CA MET A 190 -10.90 -19.39 -7.59
C MET A 190 -11.62 -20.74 -7.62
N ALA A 191 -11.53 -21.46 -8.74
CA ALA A 191 -12.29 -22.69 -8.98
C ALA A 191 -12.08 -23.76 -7.90
N TYR A 192 -10.83 -23.94 -7.46
CA TYR A 192 -10.41 -24.98 -6.51
C TYR A 192 -10.95 -24.80 -5.07
N LEU A 193 -11.58 -23.65 -4.75
CA LEU A 193 -12.12 -23.40 -3.41
C LEU A 193 -13.52 -23.99 -3.23
N GLY A 194 -13.80 -24.59 -2.07
CA GLY A 194 -15.14 -25.02 -1.70
C GLY A 194 -16.12 -23.86 -1.53
N ASP A 195 -17.41 -24.09 -1.75
CA ASP A 195 -18.41 -23.02 -1.79
C ASP A 195 -18.57 -22.25 -0.50
N ALA A 196 -18.43 -22.92 0.65
CA ALA A 196 -18.45 -22.27 1.96
C ALA A 196 -17.28 -21.28 2.12
N VAL A 197 -16.06 -21.67 1.73
CA VAL A 197 -14.88 -20.79 1.76
C VAL A 197 -15.04 -19.60 0.83
N LYS A 198 -15.52 -19.83 -0.39
CA LYS A 198 -15.83 -18.76 -1.36
C LYS A 198 -16.87 -17.78 -0.78
N ALA A 199 -17.93 -18.28 -0.14
CA ALA A 199 -18.95 -17.44 0.50
C ALA A 199 -18.39 -16.63 1.68
N ILE A 200 -17.52 -17.21 2.50
CA ILE A 200 -16.85 -16.53 3.62
C ILE A 200 -15.96 -15.40 3.10
N LEU A 201 -15.08 -15.69 2.13
CA LEU A 201 -14.18 -14.70 1.53
C LEU A 201 -14.95 -13.54 0.90
N ARG A 202 -16.01 -13.85 0.16
CA ARG A 202 -16.88 -12.83 -0.46
C ARG A 202 -17.55 -11.94 0.59
N ARG A 203 -18.21 -12.55 1.58
CA ARG A 203 -18.98 -11.79 2.58
C ARG A 203 -18.08 -10.98 3.50
N ALA A 204 -17.04 -11.60 4.05
CA ALA A 204 -16.08 -10.91 4.92
C ALA A 204 -15.33 -9.83 4.13
N GLY A 205 -14.89 -10.15 2.92
CA GLY A 205 -14.19 -9.21 2.03
C GLY A 205 -15.05 -8.01 1.65
N GLY A 206 -16.30 -8.21 1.24
CA GLY A 206 -17.17 -7.10 0.86
C GLY A 206 -17.59 -6.21 2.04
N LEU A 207 -17.84 -6.79 3.22
CA LEU A 207 -18.15 -6.03 4.44
C LEU A 207 -16.95 -5.18 4.88
N ILE A 208 -15.76 -5.78 4.94
CA ILE A 208 -14.56 -5.04 5.36
C ILE A 208 -14.16 -3.99 4.31
N ALA A 209 -14.43 -4.25 3.02
CA ALA A 209 -14.23 -3.27 1.97
C ALA A 209 -15.12 -2.03 2.17
N GLY A 210 -16.38 -2.24 2.55
CA GLY A 210 -17.31 -1.19 2.92
C GLY A 210 -16.79 -0.31 4.07
N VAL A 211 -16.36 -0.95 5.16
CA VAL A 211 -15.81 -0.24 6.34
C VAL A 211 -14.54 0.53 5.97
N GLY A 212 -13.60 -0.13 5.28
CA GLY A 212 -12.34 0.50 4.85
C GLY A 212 -12.58 1.70 3.94
N GLY A 213 -13.49 1.58 2.98
CA GLY A 213 -13.84 2.66 2.06
C GLY A 213 -14.42 3.89 2.75
N VAL A 214 -15.35 3.70 3.69
CA VAL A 214 -15.92 4.80 4.49
C VAL A 214 -14.85 5.47 5.34
N LEU A 215 -14.00 4.68 6.01
CA LEU A 215 -12.90 5.21 6.82
C LEU A 215 -11.88 5.96 5.94
N MET A 216 -11.58 5.44 4.75
CA MET A 216 -10.65 6.06 3.81
C MET A 216 -11.20 7.41 3.31
N LEU A 217 -12.51 7.50 2.99
CA LEU A 217 -13.15 8.78 2.65
C LEU A 217 -13.11 9.77 3.83
N ALA A 218 -13.44 9.31 5.04
CA ALA A 218 -13.42 10.14 6.24
C ALA A 218 -12.02 10.69 6.54
N MET A 219 -10.99 9.85 6.42
CA MET A 219 -9.60 10.27 6.60
C MET A 219 -9.11 11.15 5.43
N GLY A 220 -9.57 10.90 4.20
CA GLY A 220 -9.27 11.74 3.04
C GLY A 220 -9.81 13.15 3.23
N TYR A 221 -11.07 13.27 3.66
CA TYR A 221 -11.65 14.55 4.08
C TYR A 221 -10.84 15.19 5.21
N ARG A 222 -10.45 14.43 6.24
CA ARG A 222 -9.66 14.96 7.36
C ARG A 222 -8.31 15.50 6.89
N VAL A 223 -7.59 14.78 6.04
CA VAL A 223 -6.31 15.22 5.45
C VAL A 223 -6.48 16.54 4.71
N MET A 224 -7.52 16.67 3.89
CA MET A 224 -7.77 17.87 3.10
C MET A 224 -8.25 19.06 3.97
N SER A 225 -9.10 18.80 4.97
CA SER A 225 -9.60 19.84 5.89
C SER A 225 -8.51 20.48 6.75
N LEU A 226 -7.36 19.82 6.88
CA LEU A 226 -6.23 20.29 7.67
C LEU A 226 -5.15 20.97 6.82
N GLN A 227 -5.34 21.08 5.51
CA GLN A 227 -4.40 21.79 4.64
C GLN A 227 -4.53 23.32 4.83
N PRO A 228 -3.41 24.05 4.80
CA PRO A 228 -3.42 25.52 4.80
C PRO A 228 -4.21 26.12 3.63
N ALA A 229 -4.67 27.36 3.78
CA ALA A 229 -5.47 28.06 2.76
C ALA A 229 -4.70 28.23 1.44
N GLU A 230 -3.38 28.40 1.52
CA GLU A 230 -2.49 28.57 0.38
C GLU A 230 -2.38 27.28 -0.44
N VAL A 231 -2.36 26.12 0.23
CA VAL A 231 -2.37 24.80 -0.43
C VAL A 231 -3.71 24.58 -1.12
N TRP A 232 -4.81 24.97 -0.48
CA TRP A 232 -6.13 24.95 -1.10
C TRP A 232 -6.24 25.84 -2.33
N ALA A 233 -5.72 27.06 -2.27
CA ALA A 233 -5.68 27.97 -3.41
C ALA A 233 -4.89 27.37 -4.59
N GLY A 234 -3.75 26.72 -4.32
CA GLY A 234 -2.98 26.00 -5.33
C GLY A 234 -3.77 24.84 -5.96
N ILE A 235 -4.45 24.03 -5.15
CA ILE A 235 -5.29 22.93 -5.64
C ILE A 235 -6.44 23.46 -6.50
N GLN A 236 -7.13 24.51 -6.07
CA GLN A 236 -8.24 25.12 -6.81
C GLN A 236 -7.76 25.79 -8.11
N GLY A 237 -6.58 26.39 -8.11
CA GLY A 237 -5.97 27.00 -9.28
C GLY A 237 -5.47 26.00 -10.33
N SER A 238 -5.35 24.72 -9.99
CA SER A 238 -4.85 23.68 -10.88
C SER A 238 -5.92 22.65 -11.25
N GLN A 239 -6.37 22.66 -12.51
CA GLN A 239 -7.38 21.74 -13.01
C GLN A 239 -7.04 20.26 -12.76
N LEU A 240 -5.77 19.88 -12.94
CA LEU A 240 -5.29 18.51 -12.70
C LEU A 240 -5.51 18.08 -11.25
N HIS A 241 -5.12 18.92 -10.29
CA HIS A 241 -5.20 18.60 -8.86
C HIS A 241 -6.64 18.67 -8.34
N LEU A 242 -7.43 19.64 -8.81
CA LEU A 242 -8.84 19.78 -8.46
C LEU A 242 -9.67 18.60 -8.96
N TYR A 243 -9.56 18.25 -10.25
CA TYR A 243 -10.26 17.08 -10.79
C TYR A 243 -9.70 15.77 -10.23
N GLY A 244 -8.40 15.73 -9.91
CA GLY A 244 -7.80 14.62 -9.17
C GLY A 244 -8.46 14.40 -7.81
N LEU A 245 -8.79 15.47 -7.07
CA LEU A 245 -9.46 15.40 -5.78
C LEU A 245 -10.88 14.84 -5.90
N TYR A 246 -11.67 15.33 -6.86
CA TYR A 246 -13.01 14.80 -7.10
C TYR A 246 -12.96 13.34 -7.57
N ALA A 247 -12.02 13.01 -8.47
CA ALA A 247 -11.83 11.66 -8.95
C ALA A 247 -11.40 10.70 -7.83
N ALA A 248 -10.55 11.15 -6.89
CA ALA A 248 -10.17 10.36 -5.73
C ALA A 248 -11.38 10.00 -4.85
N GLY A 249 -12.21 10.97 -4.49
CA GLY A 249 -13.43 10.72 -3.75
C GLY A 249 -14.39 9.78 -4.48
N ALA A 250 -14.62 10.03 -5.77
CA ALA A 250 -15.53 9.24 -6.60
C ALA A 250 -15.06 7.78 -6.77
N THR A 251 -13.79 7.57 -7.07
CA THR A 251 -13.24 6.22 -7.29
C THR A 251 -13.17 5.41 -6.00
N ILE A 252 -12.86 6.03 -4.85
CA ILE A 252 -12.97 5.36 -3.53
C ILE A 252 -14.43 4.96 -3.28
N ALA A 253 -15.39 5.86 -3.49
CA ALA A 253 -16.81 5.57 -3.28
C ALA A 253 -17.30 4.42 -4.19
N VAL A 254 -16.94 4.44 -5.48
CA VAL A 254 -17.27 3.37 -6.43
C VAL A 254 -16.67 2.04 -6.00
N ALA A 255 -15.37 2.00 -5.66
CA ALA A 255 -14.71 0.78 -5.18
C ALA A 255 -15.40 0.22 -3.92
N THR A 256 -15.80 1.11 -3.01
CA THR A 256 -16.53 0.78 -1.77
C THR A 256 -17.88 0.14 -2.08
N LEU A 257 -18.68 0.79 -2.94
CA LEU A 257 -20.00 0.32 -3.34
C LEU A 257 -19.94 -1.03 -4.06
N LEU A 258 -18.97 -1.22 -4.94
CA LEU A 258 -18.75 -2.50 -5.63
C LEU A 258 -18.35 -3.61 -4.65
N GLY A 259 -17.50 -3.30 -3.66
CA GLY A 259 -17.15 -4.22 -2.58
C GLY A 259 -18.36 -4.64 -1.74
N VAL A 260 -19.18 -3.68 -1.32
CA VAL A 260 -20.41 -3.92 -0.55
C VAL A 260 -21.43 -4.72 -1.37
N ALA A 261 -21.67 -4.35 -2.62
CA ALA A 261 -22.58 -5.05 -3.53
C ALA A 261 -22.17 -6.52 -3.69
N GLN A 262 -20.88 -6.81 -3.84
CA GLN A 262 -20.36 -8.17 -3.92
C GLN A 262 -20.46 -8.90 -2.58
N GLY A 263 -20.29 -8.24 -1.44
CA GLY A 263 -20.41 -8.83 -0.11
C GLY A 263 -21.85 -9.18 0.28
N MET A 264 -22.81 -8.38 -0.16
CA MET A 264 -24.23 -8.52 0.18
C MET A 264 -25.05 -9.26 -0.89
N GLY A 265 -24.58 -9.29 -2.14
CA GLY A 265 -25.28 -9.93 -3.25
C GLY A 265 -25.43 -11.45 -3.10
N LYS A 266 -26.33 -12.05 -3.89
CA LYS A 266 -26.48 -13.52 -3.98
C LYS A 266 -25.60 -14.13 -5.09
N ALA A 267 -25.39 -13.40 -6.19
CA ALA A 267 -24.63 -13.85 -7.35
C ALA A 267 -23.14 -13.49 -7.25
N ARG A 268 -22.27 -14.37 -7.76
CA ARG A 268 -20.84 -14.12 -7.92
C ARG A 268 -20.60 -13.58 -9.33
N SER A 269 -20.27 -12.29 -9.47
CA SER A 269 -19.86 -11.73 -10.76
C SER A 269 -18.36 -11.40 -10.76
N LEU A 270 -17.60 -12.07 -11.61
CA LEU A 270 -16.17 -11.80 -11.78
C LEU A 270 -15.94 -10.40 -12.37
N ALA A 271 -16.81 -9.97 -13.29
CA ALA A 271 -16.75 -8.64 -13.88
C ALA A 271 -16.86 -7.53 -12.82
N VAL A 272 -17.82 -7.67 -11.88
CA VAL A 272 -17.99 -6.70 -10.78
C VAL A 272 -16.77 -6.71 -9.84
N SER A 273 -16.21 -7.88 -9.54
CA SER A 273 -14.95 -7.96 -8.77
C SER A 273 -13.79 -7.23 -9.46
N ASN A 274 -13.62 -7.45 -10.76
CA ASN A 274 -12.56 -6.80 -11.54
C ASN A 274 -12.76 -5.29 -11.61
N LEU A 275 -14.00 -4.83 -11.84
CA LEU A 275 -14.33 -3.40 -11.78
C LEU A 275 -14.03 -2.78 -10.41
N GLY A 276 -14.29 -3.51 -9.32
CA GLY A 276 -13.94 -3.06 -7.97
C GLY A 276 -12.44 -2.85 -7.79
N ILE A 277 -11.61 -3.79 -8.26
CA ILE A 277 -10.14 -3.67 -8.22
C ILE A 277 -9.65 -2.52 -9.11
N VAL A 278 -10.21 -2.37 -10.32
CA VAL A 278 -9.86 -1.27 -11.22
C VAL A 278 -10.22 0.08 -10.58
N ALA A 279 -11.41 0.22 -9.99
CA ALA A 279 -11.82 1.42 -9.28
C ALA A 279 -10.89 1.73 -8.09
N ALA A 280 -10.47 0.71 -7.34
CA ALA A 280 -9.51 0.87 -6.25
C ALA A 280 -8.14 1.34 -6.77
N LEU A 281 -7.61 0.75 -7.84
CA LEU A 281 -6.35 1.20 -8.45
C LEU A 281 -6.45 2.64 -8.99
N LEU A 282 -7.60 3.03 -9.56
CA LEU A 282 -7.85 4.41 -9.94
C LEU A 282 -7.88 5.33 -8.71
N ALA A 283 -8.41 4.87 -7.58
CA ALA A 283 -8.39 5.61 -6.32
C ALA A 283 -6.97 5.88 -5.81
N THR A 284 -6.02 4.93 -5.92
CA THR A 284 -4.63 5.21 -5.52
C THR A 284 -3.95 6.20 -6.45
N ILE A 285 -4.17 6.08 -7.77
CA ILE A 285 -3.57 6.99 -8.76
C ILE A 285 -4.12 8.42 -8.61
N THR A 286 -5.44 8.58 -8.48
CA THR A 286 -6.08 9.89 -8.32
C THR A 286 -5.73 10.52 -6.97
N SER A 287 -5.67 9.73 -5.89
CA SER A 287 -5.16 10.22 -4.60
C SER A 287 -3.69 10.62 -4.66
N ALA A 288 -2.87 9.93 -5.46
CA ALA A 288 -1.47 10.30 -5.67
C ALA A 288 -1.33 11.64 -6.41
N ILE A 289 -2.22 11.96 -7.37
CA ILE A 289 -2.28 13.28 -7.99
C ILE A 289 -2.51 14.36 -6.93
N VAL A 290 -3.52 14.19 -6.07
CA VAL A 290 -3.81 15.15 -4.99
C VAL A 290 -2.62 15.30 -4.04
N ARG A 291 -2.02 14.17 -3.63
CA ARG A 291 -0.84 14.14 -2.76
C ARG A 291 0.32 14.93 -3.36
N ASP A 292 0.58 14.77 -4.65
CA ASP A 292 1.64 15.49 -5.34
C ASP A 292 1.36 17.00 -5.36
N GLY A 293 0.12 17.41 -5.64
CA GLY A 293 -0.28 18.82 -5.51
C GLY A 293 -0.08 19.37 -4.10
N VAL A 294 -0.53 18.64 -3.06
CA VAL A 294 -0.32 19.05 -1.66
C VAL A 294 1.16 19.24 -1.36
N ARG A 295 2.03 18.32 -1.81
CA ARG A 295 3.49 18.44 -1.63
C ARG A 295 4.02 19.69 -2.34
N ASP A 296 3.72 19.83 -3.61
CA ASP A 296 4.36 20.82 -4.48
C ASP A 296 3.93 22.24 -4.08
N PHE A 297 2.63 22.46 -3.80
CA PHE A 297 2.15 23.75 -3.32
C PHE A 297 2.66 24.07 -1.91
N THR A 298 2.81 23.08 -1.02
CA THR A 298 3.41 23.31 0.31
C THR A 298 4.86 23.74 0.21
N LEU A 299 5.64 23.09 -0.67
CA LEU A 299 7.05 23.40 -0.86
C LEU A 299 7.26 24.74 -1.58
N LEU A 300 6.38 25.10 -2.52
CA LEU A 300 6.43 26.37 -3.21
C LEU A 300 6.33 27.55 -2.24
N GLN A 301 5.46 27.46 -1.23
CA GLN A 301 5.34 28.46 -0.14
C GLN A 301 6.62 28.60 0.68
N LYS A 302 7.53 27.61 0.60
CA LYS A 302 8.81 27.57 1.31
C LYS A 302 9.99 27.84 0.38
N GLY A 303 9.71 28.39 -0.81
CA GLY A 303 10.73 28.79 -1.78
C GLY A 303 11.36 27.63 -2.56
N PHE A 304 10.75 26.43 -2.53
CA PHE A 304 11.20 25.31 -3.34
C PHE A 304 10.21 25.01 -4.47
N ASP A 305 10.64 25.26 -5.70
CA ASP A 305 9.93 24.86 -6.91
C ASP A 305 10.63 23.68 -7.59
N VAL A 306 9.94 22.55 -7.67
CA VAL A 306 10.45 21.34 -8.32
C VAL A 306 10.73 21.56 -9.81
N ASN A 307 9.98 22.44 -10.47
CA ASN A 307 10.13 22.70 -11.90
C ASN A 307 11.36 23.56 -12.21
N ALA A 308 11.87 24.28 -11.21
CA ALA A 308 13.10 25.06 -11.30
C ALA A 308 14.36 24.22 -11.01
N VAL A 309 14.21 22.95 -10.61
CA VAL A 309 15.36 22.08 -10.31
C VAL A 309 16.06 21.68 -11.61
N THR A 310 17.29 22.15 -11.78
CA THR A 310 18.15 21.72 -12.88
C THR A 310 18.54 20.25 -12.70
N VAL A 311 18.06 19.39 -13.60
CA VAL A 311 18.44 17.97 -13.62
C VAL A 311 19.78 17.84 -14.34
N TYR A 312 20.79 17.32 -13.64
CA TYR A 312 22.08 16.95 -14.23
C TYR A 312 22.07 15.44 -14.52
N PRO A 313 21.68 14.99 -15.73
CA PRO A 313 21.61 13.58 -16.04
C PRO A 313 23.00 12.94 -16.01
N ASN A 314 23.18 11.94 -15.16
CA ASN A 314 24.34 11.08 -15.23
C ASN A 314 24.12 10.03 -16.34
N TRP A 315 24.48 10.40 -17.57
CA TRP A 315 24.27 9.56 -18.75
C TRP A 315 24.93 8.18 -18.66
N SER A 316 26.05 8.05 -17.94
CA SER A 316 26.68 6.74 -17.72
C SER A 316 25.76 5.78 -16.96
N VAL A 317 25.12 6.27 -15.89
CA VAL A 317 24.15 5.51 -15.08
C VAL A 317 22.89 5.21 -15.89
N VAL A 318 22.42 6.17 -16.69
CA VAL A 318 21.24 5.97 -17.57
C VAL A 318 21.52 4.86 -18.60
N ILE A 319 22.69 4.87 -19.24
CA ILE A 319 23.08 3.85 -20.22
C ILE A 319 23.16 2.47 -19.56
N VAL A 320 23.83 2.35 -18.41
CA VAL A 320 23.92 1.08 -17.66
C VAL A 320 22.53 0.59 -17.26
N PHE A 321 21.66 1.47 -16.78
CA PHE A 321 20.27 1.15 -16.47
C PHE A 321 19.52 0.61 -17.68
N LEU A 322 19.60 1.29 -18.84
CA LEU A 322 18.91 0.87 -20.07
C LEU A 322 19.44 -0.49 -20.57
N LEU A 323 20.74 -0.73 -20.51
CA LEU A 323 21.33 -2.02 -20.88
C LEU A 323 20.83 -3.15 -19.96
N LEU A 324 20.90 -2.95 -18.64
CA LEU A 324 20.41 -3.92 -17.67
C LEU A 324 18.90 -4.14 -17.80
N PHE A 325 18.13 -3.11 -18.12
CA PHE A 325 16.70 -3.20 -18.37
C PHE A 325 16.39 -4.09 -19.57
N VAL A 326 17.08 -3.91 -20.70
CA VAL A 326 16.92 -4.76 -21.89
C VAL A 326 17.34 -6.20 -21.60
N ILE A 327 18.46 -6.41 -20.90
CA ILE A 327 18.90 -7.75 -20.47
C ILE A 327 17.81 -8.41 -19.61
N MET A 328 17.25 -7.68 -18.64
CA MET A 328 16.22 -8.21 -17.75
C MET A 328 14.91 -8.52 -18.49
N LEU A 329 14.51 -7.73 -19.49
CA LEU A 329 13.40 -8.09 -20.37
C LEU A 329 13.67 -9.39 -21.14
N GLY A 330 14.89 -9.59 -21.62
CA GLY A 330 15.31 -10.84 -22.25
C GLY A 330 15.22 -12.04 -21.30
N VAL A 331 15.70 -11.89 -20.06
CA VAL A 331 15.60 -12.91 -19.01
C VAL A 331 14.15 -13.22 -18.66
N ILE A 332 13.29 -12.20 -18.51
CA ILE A 332 11.86 -12.38 -18.23
C ILE A 332 11.18 -13.11 -19.39
N TYR A 333 11.44 -12.70 -20.63
CA TYR A 333 10.91 -13.39 -21.82
C TYR A 333 11.32 -14.86 -21.85
N TRP A 334 12.60 -15.14 -21.57
CA TRP A 334 13.12 -16.50 -21.46
C TRP A 334 12.42 -17.29 -20.34
N LEU A 335 12.29 -16.73 -19.14
CA LEU A 335 11.59 -17.36 -18.01
C LEU A 335 10.12 -17.66 -18.34
N LEU A 336 9.41 -16.73 -18.99
CA LEU A 336 8.03 -16.94 -19.41
C LEU A 336 7.91 -18.07 -20.43
N ASN A 337 8.85 -18.18 -21.36
CA ASN A 337 8.89 -19.30 -22.31
C ASN A 337 9.19 -20.63 -21.62
N VAL A 338 10.12 -20.66 -20.66
CA VAL A 338 10.39 -21.85 -19.84
C VAL A 338 9.14 -22.25 -19.05
N MET A 339 8.47 -21.30 -18.39
CA MET A 339 7.22 -21.56 -17.65
C MET A 339 6.11 -22.12 -18.55
N ARG A 340 5.97 -21.62 -19.78
CA ARG A 340 4.98 -22.13 -20.74
C ARG A 340 5.26 -23.57 -21.16
N GLN A 341 6.53 -23.97 -21.19
CA GLN A 341 6.97 -25.31 -21.57
C GLN A 341 6.98 -26.29 -20.38
N ALA A 342 6.98 -25.78 -19.15
CA ALA A 342 6.99 -26.61 -17.96
C ALA A 342 5.65 -27.33 -17.77
N THR A 343 5.69 -28.66 -17.73
CA THR A 343 4.55 -29.49 -17.36
C THR A 343 4.25 -29.25 -15.87
N PRO A 344 3.00 -28.91 -15.49
CA PRO A 344 2.68 -28.76 -14.08
C PRO A 344 2.95 -30.09 -13.36
N PRO A 345 3.61 -30.07 -12.19
CA PRO A 345 3.81 -31.28 -11.42
C PRO A 345 2.44 -31.90 -11.12
N LYS A 346 2.32 -33.23 -11.29
CA LYS A 346 1.15 -33.97 -10.80
C LYS A 346 1.12 -33.79 -9.28
N GLU A 347 0.27 -32.90 -8.78
CA GLU A 347 -0.05 -32.85 -7.35
C GLU A 347 -0.77 -34.16 -7.03
N GLU A 348 -0.03 -35.17 -6.55
CA GLU A 348 -0.62 -36.25 -5.76
C GLU A 348 -1.09 -35.61 -4.45
N ILE A 349 -2.36 -35.21 -4.44
CA ILE A 349 -3.04 -34.79 -3.23
C ILE A 349 -3.27 -36.05 -2.40
N SER A 350 -2.40 -36.32 -1.44
CA SER A 350 -2.75 -37.19 -0.31
C SER A 350 -3.72 -36.40 0.58
N ILE A 351 -5.02 -36.63 0.39
CA ILE A 351 -6.07 -36.17 1.32
C ILE A 351 -5.98 -36.97 2.61
#